data_AF-A0A6P0KAR5-F1
#
_entry.id   AF-A0A6P0KAR5-F1
#
_cell.length_a   1.000
_cell.length_b   1.000
_cell.length_c   1.000
_cell.angle_alpha   90.00
_cell.angle_beta   90.00
_cell.angle_gamma   90.00
#
_symmetry.space_group_name_H-M   'P 1'
#
loop_
_entity.id
_entity.type
_entity.pdbx_description
1 polymer ?
#
loop_
_entity_poly.entity_id
_entity_poly.type
_entity_poly.pdbx_seq_one_letter_code
_entity_poly.pdbx_strand_id
1 'polypeptide(L)'
;MLALTHALLSTTLTALVTGKAEPMVLAIAACASQLPDIDITTSYVGRIFFPIARVLELRFPHRTITHSFLGTAIVAVLGLPILFYSSVWYQALVLGFAFGWLGDTFTKSGAAAFYPGRARLVIPRNVDYRLATGSPAEYGVMVVLVIAFVIVININSSGGITYNFTQLVGHTQGAAQTYLEQRDNYLVFAKVKGHHLITGKPIEGRFEVIDREGEQLVLKTDQGLLKTGEHLEPSSIKTQKGARVEVETLTLNLLQESPEEVLLSVADQMSSRTYVFGELEVEYAEDLVLPKPAQSYATIRASTGVGVNSVTLSNASPAAVGKLLGDYDCTGTLLIRIVKVINE
;
A
#
# COMPACT_ATOMS: atom_id res chain seq x y z
N MET A 1 21.83 16.00 22.81
CA MET A 1 21.43 17.13 21.94
C MET A 1 20.29 17.87 22.62
N LEU A 2 19.69 18.88 22.01
CA LEU A 2 18.41 19.43 22.47
C LEU A 2 17.33 18.32 22.38
N ALA A 3 16.43 18.30 23.36
CA ALA A 3 15.33 17.33 23.44
C ALA A 3 14.49 17.29 22.15
N LEU A 4 14.21 18.47 21.58
CA LEU A 4 13.45 18.60 20.34
C LEU A 4 14.16 17.96 19.14
N THR A 5 15.49 18.11 19.05
CA THR A 5 16.28 17.51 17.97
C THR A 5 16.28 15.98 18.09
N HIS A 6 16.34 15.43 19.30
CA HIS A 6 16.18 13.98 19.53
C HIS A 6 14.81 13.47 19.11
N ALA A 7 13.76 14.19 19.48
CA ALA A 7 12.39 13.82 19.12
C ALA A 7 12.22 13.83 17.60
N LEU A 8 12.60 14.90 16.92
CA LEU A 8 12.50 15.03 15.46
C LEU A 8 13.31 13.95 14.72
N LEU A 9 14.55 13.70 15.14
CA LEU A 9 15.38 12.67 14.51
C LEU A 9 14.74 11.28 14.66
N SER A 10 14.28 10.96 15.87
CA SER A 10 13.73 9.65 16.18
C SER A 10 12.39 9.40 15.53
N THR A 11 11.49 10.37 15.52
CA THR A 11 10.20 10.26 14.84
C THR A 11 10.37 10.14 13.33
N THR A 12 11.26 10.94 12.72
CA THR A 12 11.51 10.91 11.28
C THR A 12 12.06 9.55 10.86
N LEU A 13 13.10 9.05 11.53
CA LEU A 13 13.70 7.77 11.18
C LEU A 13 12.78 6.58 11.49
N THR A 14 12.02 6.64 12.59
CA THR A 14 11.02 5.61 12.91
C THR A 14 9.91 5.57 11.87
N ALA A 15 9.39 6.72 11.46
CA ALA A 15 8.38 6.82 10.40
C ALA A 15 8.93 6.29 9.07
N LEU A 16 10.19 6.58 8.75
CA LEU A 16 10.84 6.09 7.55
C LEU A 16 10.98 4.56 7.54
N VAL A 17 11.41 3.96 8.65
CA VAL A 17 11.61 2.51 8.77
C VAL A 17 10.28 1.75 8.82
N THR A 18 9.31 2.26 9.58
CA THR A 18 8.00 1.60 9.71
C THR A 18 7.08 1.84 8.52
N GLY A 19 7.34 2.88 7.72
CA GLY A 19 6.47 3.32 6.62
C GLY A 19 5.11 3.83 7.10
N LYS A 20 4.97 4.17 8.39
CA LYS A 20 3.72 4.61 9.02
C LYS A 20 3.85 6.06 9.51
N ALA A 21 2.78 6.83 9.31
CA ALA A 21 2.68 8.23 9.78
C ALA A 21 1.53 8.44 10.77
N GLU A 22 1.07 7.36 11.42
CA GLU A 22 0.00 7.45 12.42
C GLU A 22 0.44 8.30 13.62
N PRO A 23 -0.40 9.23 14.12
CA PRO A 23 -0.04 10.12 15.22
C PRO A 23 0.45 9.38 16.48
N MET A 24 -0.15 8.24 16.80
CA MET A 24 0.23 7.43 17.96
C MET A 24 1.65 6.87 17.83
N VAL A 25 2.02 6.38 16.64
CA VAL A 25 3.36 5.84 16.35
C VAL A 25 4.41 6.94 16.51
N LEU A 26 4.13 8.14 15.97
CA LEU A 26 5.01 9.29 16.08
C LEU A 26 5.14 9.76 17.54
N ALA A 27 4.04 9.78 18.30
CA ALA A 27 4.07 10.16 19.72
C ALA A 27 4.89 9.17 20.56
N ILE A 28 4.70 7.87 20.35
CA ILE A 28 5.49 6.83 21.04
C ILE A 28 6.98 6.99 20.72
N ALA A 29 7.33 7.17 19.44
CA ALA A 29 8.73 7.35 19.04
C ALA A 29 9.34 8.63 19.64
N ALA A 30 8.59 9.74 19.68
CA ALA A 30 9.03 10.98 20.31
C ALA A 30 9.29 10.80 21.81
N CYS A 31 8.35 10.18 22.54
CA CYS A 31 8.51 9.91 23.97
C CYS A 31 9.67 8.94 24.24
N ALA A 32 9.77 7.87 23.46
CA ALA A 32 10.82 6.86 23.59
C ALA A 32 12.23 7.45 23.37
N SER A 33 12.37 8.44 22.49
CA SER A 33 13.63 9.11 22.21
C SER A 33 14.24 9.84 23.40
N GLN A 34 13.42 10.19 24.40
CA GLN A 34 13.85 10.91 25.60
C GLN A 34 14.23 9.96 26.74
N LEU A 35 13.81 8.69 26.67
CA LEU A 35 14.08 7.70 27.70
C LEU A 35 15.57 7.44 27.98
N PRO A 36 16.51 7.51 27.00
CA PRO A 36 17.92 7.34 27.29
C PRO A 36 18.46 8.30 28.36
N ASP A 37 17.92 9.52 28.45
CA ASP A 37 18.31 10.54 29.43
C ASP A 37 17.79 10.29 30.85
N ILE A 38 17.22 9.12 31.12
CA ILE A 38 16.87 8.65 32.48
C ILE A 38 18.11 8.50 33.38
N ASP A 39 19.31 8.51 32.82
CA ASP A 39 20.58 8.35 33.54
C ASP A 39 21.08 9.61 34.26
N ILE A 40 20.42 10.77 34.08
CA ILE A 40 20.75 12.03 34.76
C ILE A 40 19.52 12.65 35.42
N THR A 41 19.60 13.01 36.71
CA THR A 41 18.47 13.60 37.44
C THR A 41 18.11 15.02 36.98
N THR A 42 18.99 15.67 36.24
CA THR A 42 18.75 17.03 35.74
C THR A 42 17.83 17.07 34.51
N SER A 43 17.71 15.97 33.75
CA SER A 43 16.85 15.88 32.57
C SER A 43 15.36 15.80 32.94
N TYR A 44 14.47 16.14 32.00
CA TYR A 44 13.02 16.04 32.21
C TYR A 44 12.59 14.61 32.57
N VAL A 45 13.11 13.61 31.84
CA VAL A 45 12.81 12.20 32.08
C VAL A 45 13.42 11.73 33.41
N GLY A 46 14.66 12.10 33.71
CA GLY A 46 15.30 11.72 34.96
C GLY A 46 14.58 12.28 36.20
N ARG A 47 13.95 13.46 36.10
CA ARG A 47 13.10 14.01 37.17
C ARG A 47 11.81 13.21 37.36
N ILE A 48 11.19 12.75 36.28
CA ILE A 48 9.96 11.93 36.33
C ILE A 48 10.26 10.57 36.97
N PHE A 49 11.38 9.95 36.60
CA PHE A 49 11.80 8.63 37.09
C PHE A 49 12.69 8.68 38.34
N PHE A 50 12.62 9.76 39.11
CA PHE A 50 13.24 9.79 40.44
C PHE A 50 12.54 8.74 41.34
N PRO A 51 13.27 7.86 42.08
CA PRO A 51 14.70 7.90 42.41
C PRO A 51 15.63 7.06 41.52
N ILE A 52 15.12 6.34 40.52
CA ILE A 52 15.91 5.44 39.66
C ILE A 52 17.02 6.22 38.96
N ALA A 53 16.70 7.41 38.45
CA ALA A 53 17.67 8.29 37.79
C ALA A 53 18.86 8.63 38.71
N ARG A 54 18.62 8.85 40.01
CA ARG A 54 19.68 9.14 40.99
C ARG A 54 20.63 7.97 41.19
N VAL A 55 20.10 6.74 41.21
CA VAL A 55 20.93 5.53 41.35
C VAL A 55 21.81 5.35 40.12
N LEU A 56 21.27 5.61 38.93
CA LEU A 56 22.01 5.53 37.68
C LEU A 56 23.10 6.60 37.61
N GLU A 57 22.77 7.86 37.90
CA GLU A 57 23.71 8.99 37.87
C GLU A 57 24.89 8.80 38.84
N LEU A 58 24.67 8.20 40.01
CA LEU A 58 25.73 7.93 40.99
C LEU A 58 26.63 6.76 40.59
N ARG A 59 26.13 5.78 39.82
CA ARG A 59 26.87 4.55 39.48
C ARG A 59 27.53 4.59 38.11
N PHE A 60 26.96 5.33 37.17
CA PHE A 60 27.37 5.30 35.77
C PHE A 60 27.53 6.73 35.22
N PRO A 61 28.61 7.01 34.46
CA PRO A 61 28.73 8.28 33.75
C PRO A 61 27.59 8.45 32.73
N HIS A 62 27.07 9.66 32.59
CA HIS A 62 26.05 9.97 31.58
C HIS A 62 26.47 9.50 30.18
N ARG A 63 25.48 9.00 29.41
CA ARG A 63 25.60 8.42 28.05
C ARG A 63 26.40 7.13 27.98
N THR A 64 26.26 6.29 29.00
CA THR A 64 26.78 4.92 28.98
C THR A 64 25.68 3.90 28.78
N ILE A 65 25.16 3.29 29.85
CA ILE A 65 24.27 2.11 29.76
C ILE A 65 23.00 2.41 28.95
N THR A 66 22.35 3.52 29.21
CA THR A 66 21.08 3.89 28.58
C THR A 66 21.26 4.33 27.13
N HIS A 67 22.48 4.66 26.71
CA HIS A 67 22.83 5.11 25.37
C HIS A 67 23.67 4.05 24.63
N SER A 68 23.20 2.80 24.72
CA SER A 68 23.91 1.64 24.18
C SER A 68 22.98 0.66 23.48
N PHE A 69 23.55 -0.22 22.65
CA PHE A 69 22.82 -1.35 22.09
C PHE A 69 22.28 -2.28 23.18
N LEU A 70 23.00 -2.41 24.31
CA LEU A 70 22.51 -3.16 25.47
C LEU A 70 21.27 -2.48 26.07
N GLY A 71 21.29 -1.17 26.26
CA GLY A 71 20.13 -0.41 26.72
C GLY A 71 18.93 -0.57 25.79
N THR A 72 19.18 -0.52 24.48
CA THR A 72 18.15 -0.76 23.45
C THR A 72 17.58 -2.18 23.53
N ALA A 73 18.43 -3.19 23.72
CA ALA A 73 18.02 -4.58 23.87
C ALA A 73 17.18 -4.78 25.14
N ILE A 74 17.53 -4.13 26.26
CA ILE A 74 16.74 -4.16 27.49
C ILE A 74 15.35 -3.55 27.25
N VAL A 75 15.28 -2.38 26.60
CA VAL A 75 14.00 -1.73 26.26
C VAL A 75 13.17 -2.61 25.31
N ALA A 76 13.81 -3.27 24.34
CA ALA A 76 13.13 -4.22 23.47
C ALA A 76 12.54 -5.39 24.24
N VAL A 77 13.29 -6.01 25.15
CA VAL A 77 12.78 -7.12 25.99
C VAL A 77 11.63 -6.65 26.89
N LEU A 78 11.78 -5.51 27.56
CA LEU A 78 10.72 -4.94 28.41
C LEU A 78 9.49 -4.51 27.61
N GLY A 79 9.67 -4.14 26.35
CA GLY A 79 8.61 -3.74 25.44
C GLY A 79 7.82 -4.90 24.82
N LEU A 80 8.29 -6.16 24.94
CA LEU A 80 7.63 -7.33 24.33
C LEU A 80 6.11 -7.43 24.59
N PRO A 81 5.57 -7.09 25.77
CA PRO A 81 4.12 -7.12 25.99
C PRO A 81 3.31 -6.22 25.04
N ILE A 82 3.93 -5.17 24.47
CA ILE A 82 3.27 -4.28 23.51
C ILE A 82 2.93 -5.02 22.21
N LEU A 83 3.66 -6.09 21.86
CA LEU A 83 3.39 -6.92 20.69
C LEU A 83 1.99 -7.56 20.72
N PHE A 84 1.41 -7.79 21.90
CA PHE A 84 0.03 -8.30 22.03
C PHE A 84 -1.02 -7.29 21.56
N TYR A 85 -0.68 -5.99 21.51
CA TYR A 85 -1.58 -4.92 21.09
C TYR A 85 -1.27 -4.45 19.67
N SER A 86 0.00 -4.15 19.37
CA SER A 86 0.41 -3.66 18.07
C SER A 86 1.91 -3.85 17.85
N SER A 87 2.25 -4.55 16.76
CA SER A 87 3.64 -4.69 16.31
C SER A 87 4.29 -3.35 15.95
N VAL A 88 3.51 -2.43 15.37
CA VAL A 88 4.01 -1.10 14.97
C VAL A 88 4.34 -0.24 16.19
N TRP A 89 3.55 -0.32 17.26
CA TRP A 89 3.81 0.43 18.50
C TRP A 89 5.06 -0.08 19.21
N TYR A 90 5.26 -1.40 19.22
CA TYR A 90 6.49 -2.02 19.72
C TYR A 90 7.72 -1.53 18.92
N GLN A 91 7.64 -1.57 17.59
CA GLN A 91 8.70 -1.05 16.73
C GLN A 91 8.97 0.43 17.00
N ALA A 92 7.93 1.25 17.19
CA ALA A 92 8.06 2.67 17.48
C ALA A 92 8.79 2.94 18.80
N LEU A 93 8.52 2.15 19.84
CA LEU A 93 9.22 2.24 21.11
C LEU A 93 10.71 1.92 20.95
N VAL A 94 11.03 0.79 20.32
CA VAL A 94 12.42 0.31 20.20
C VAL A 94 13.23 1.22 19.28
N LEU A 95 12.69 1.57 18.10
CA LEU A 95 13.35 2.45 17.14
C LEU A 95 13.46 3.88 17.67
N GLY A 96 12.41 4.39 18.32
CA GLY A 96 12.42 5.70 18.94
C GLY A 96 13.51 5.82 20.01
N PHE A 97 13.64 4.81 20.88
CA PHE A 97 14.71 4.73 21.86
C PHE A 97 16.10 4.66 21.18
N ALA A 98 16.25 3.77 20.21
CA ALA A 98 17.52 3.52 19.53
C ALA A 98 18.02 4.77 18.80
N PHE A 99 17.17 5.40 17.99
CA PHE A 99 17.51 6.61 17.26
C PHE A 99 17.71 7.82 18.18
N GLY A 100 17.00 7.85 19.32
CA GLY A 100 17.17 8.85 20.36
C GLY A 100 18.63 8.95 20.80
N TRP A 101 19.20 7.88 21.36
CA TRP A 101 20.59 7.90 21.80
C TRP A 101 21.60 7.87 20.64
N LEU A 102 21.24 7.30 19.47
CA LEU A 102 22.10 7.32 18.29
C LEU A 102 22.43 8.75 17.86
N GLY A 103 21.48 9.69 18.01
CA GLY A 103 21.71 11.12 17.78
C GLY A 103 22.89 11.67 18.58
N ASP A 104 23.09 11.21 19.82
CA ASP A 104 24.21 11.70 20.64
C ASP A 104 25.58 11.24 20.18
N THR A 105 25.67 10.22 19.32
CA THR A 105 26.93 9.83 18.68
C THR A 105 27.48 10.94 17.77
N PHE A 106 26.63 11.85 17.30
CA PHE A 106 27.00 13.01 16.49
C PHE A 106 27.45 14.23 17.31
N THR A 107 27.38 14.16 18.64
CA THR A 107 27.81 15.24 19.53
C THR A 107 29.29 15.15 19.89
N LYS A 108 29.85 16.24 20.40
CA LYS A 108 31.24 16.26 20.91
C LYS A 108 31.52 15.17 21.96
N SER A 109 30.54 14.88 22.81
CA SER A 109 30.67 13.90 23.91
C SER A 109 30.55 12.43 23.46
N GLY A 110 29.83 12.19 22.35
CA GLY A 110 29.47 10.85 21.88
C GLY A 110 28.58 10.07 22.84
N ALA A 111 28.45 8.76 22.58
CA ALA A 111 27.74 7.80 23.43
C ALA A 111 28.50 6.46 23.52
N ALA A 112 28.42 5.75 24.65
CA ALA A 112 29.06 4.43 24.81
C ALA A 112 28.20 3.30 24.20
N ALA A 113 28.05 3.32 22.87
CA ALA A 113 27.20 2.41 22.11
C ALA A 113 27.42 0.92 22.44
N PHE A 114 28.67 0.53 22.74
CA PHE A 114 29.11 -0.85 22.99
C PHE A 114 29.41 -1.13 24.47
N TYR A 115 28.70 -0.49 25.40
CA TYR A 115 28.79 -0.83 26.83
C TYR A 115 28.62 -2.37 27.03
N PRO A 116 29.47 -3.05 27.84
CA PRO A 116 30.39 -2.53 28.87
C PRO A 116 31.76 -2.07 28.37
N GLY A 117 32.01 -2.07 27.06
CA GLY A 117 33.22 -1.48 26.48
C GLY A 117 33.34 0.01 26.83
N ARG A 118 34.55 0.45 27.18
CA ARG A 118 34.84 1.84 27.57
C ARG A 118 34.89 2.82 26.38
N ALA A 119 34.88 2.31 25.15
CA ALA A 119 34.97 3.11 23.95
C ALA A 119 33.66 3.88 23.70
N ARG A 120 33.77 5.19 23.48
CA ARG A 120 32.64 6.02 23.03
C ARG A 120 32.58 6.03 21.52
N LEU A 121 31.41 5.72 20.97
CA LEU A 121 31.12 5.90 19.56
C LEU A 121 30.91 7.39 19.30
N VAL A 122 31.71 7.92 18.38
CA VAL A 122 31.62 9.31 17.95
C VAL A 122 31.73 9.39 16.44
N ILE A 123 30.82 10.11 15.80
CA ILE A 123 30.74 10.28 14.35
C ILE A 123 30.52 11.76 14.05
N PRO A 124 31.32 12.43 13.20
CA PRO A 124 32.53 11.97 12.52
C PRO A 124 33.79 12.04 13.40
N ARG A 125 34.91 11.47 12.90
CA ARG A 125 36.20 11.44 13.63
C ARG A 125 36.75 12.84 13.93
N ASN A 126 36.59 13.80 13.02
CA ASN A 126 37.01 15.19 13.26
C ASN A 126 36.07 15.87 14.27
N VAL A 127 36.64 16.51 15.30
CA VAL A 127 35.89 17.16 16.39
C VAL A 127 35.15 18.40 15.91
N ASP A 128 35.68 19.10 14.90
CA ASP A 128 35.12 20.36 14.40
C ASP A 128 33.79 20.17 13.66
N TYR A 129 33.55 18.97 13.13
CA TYR A 129 32.29 18.61 12.47
C TYR A 129 31.26 17.99 13.43
N ARG A 130 31.57 17.90 14.72
CA ARG A 130 30.64 17.35 15.73
C ARG A 130 29.76 18.44 16.29
N LEU A 131 28.51 18.09 16.56
CA LEU A 131 27.52 19.01 17.09
C LEU A 131 27.86 19.36 18.55
N ALA A 132 27.92 20.66 18.82
CA ALA A 132 27.87 21.18 20.19
C ALA A 132 26.41 21.48 20.54
N THR A 133 25.97 21.03 21.72
CA THR A 133 24.60 21.26 22.19
C THR A 133 24.30 22.76 22.28
N GLY A 134 23.19 23.19 21.69
CA GLY A 134 22.76 24.60 21.62
C GLY A 134 23.52 25.45 20.60
N SER A 135 24.36 24.86 19.74
CA SER A 135 25.11 25.61 18.73
C SER A 135 24.26 25.97 17.49
N PRO A 136 24.62 27.01 16.72
CA PRO A 136 23.93 27.34 15.46
C PRO A 136 23.89 26.17 14.46
N ALA A 137 24.92 25.32 14.46
CA ALA A 137 24.96 24.11 13.64
C ALA A 137 23.84 23.11 14.01
N GLU A 138 23.55 22.95 15.31
CA GLU A 138 22.46 22.08 15.76
C GLU A 138 21.08 22.62 15.33
N TYR A 139 20.88 23.95 15.41
CA TYR A 139 19.66 24.57 14.88
C TYR A 139 19.52 24.37 13.37
N GLY A 140 20.63 24.44 12.60
CA GLY A 140 20.64 24.11 11.18
C GLY A 140 20.21 22.66 10.91
N VAL A 141 20.75 21.69 11.67
CA VAL A 141 20.33 20.28 11.60
C VAL A 141 18.85 20.13 11.94
N MET A 142 18.35 20.85 12.95
CA MET A 142 16.94 20.82 13.32
C MET A 142 16.02 21.30 12.19
N VAL A 143 16.38 22.37 11.46
CA VAL A 143 15.61 22.83 10.28
C VAL A 143 15.58 21.75 9.21
N VAL A 144 16.71 21.12 8.91
CA VAL A 144 16.79 20.02 7.93
C VAL A 144 15.93 18.84 8.37
N LEU A 145 15.94 18.49 9.67
CA LEU A 145 15.11 17.42 10.22
C LEU A 145 13.61 17.76 10.15
N VAL A 146 13.20 19.02 10.36
CA VAL A 146 11.79 19.42 10.17
C VAL A 146 11.36 19.25 8.71
N ILE A 147 12.19 19.67 7.75
CA ILE A 147 11.90 19.49 6.33
C ILE A 147 11.79 18.00 6.00
N ALA A 148 12.76 17.19 6.45
CA ALA A 148 12.75 15.75 6.26
C ALA A 148 11.51 15.09 6.89
N PHE A 149 11.13 15.50 8.09
CA PHE A 149 9.95 15.01 8.79
C PHE A 149 8.66 15.25 7.99
N VAL A 150 8.47 16.46 7.46
CA VAL A 150 7.32 16.81 6.62
C VAL A 150 7.28 15.96 5.35
N ILE A 151 8.43 15.78 4.69
CA ILE A 151 8.54 14.95 3.48
C ILE A 151 8.17 13.49 3.80
N VAL A 152 8.73 12.93 4.86
CA VAL A 152 8.48 11.53 5.26
C VAL A 152 7.02 11.30 5.61
N ILE A 153 6.39 12.22 6.36
CA ILE A 153 4.96 12.14 6.67
C ILE A 153 4.13 12.19 5.39
N ASN A 154 4.44 13.11 4.47
CA ASN A 154 3.69 13.22 3.22
C ASN A 154 3.74 11.92 2.41
N ILE A 155 4.95 11.35 2.23
CA ILE A 155 5.13 10.10 1.49
C ILE A 155 4.39 8.93 2.16
N ASN A 156 4.52 8.80 3.49
CA ASN A 156 3.87 7.73 4.23
C ASN A 156 2.36 7.87 4.28
N SER A 157 1.82 9.10 4.31
CA SER A 157 0.38 9.36 4.27
C SER A 157 -0.23 9.06 2.89
N SER A 158 0.58 9.13 1.82
CA SER A 158 0.17 8.81 0.45
C SER A 158 0.35 7.34 0.07
N GLY A 159 0.43 6.42 1.04
CA GLY A 159 0.56 4.97 0.78
C GLY A 159 1.99 4.43 0.87
N GLY A 160 2.97 5.25 1.27
CA GLY A 160 4.35 4.83 1.51
C GLY A 160 5.28 4.98 0.30
N ILE A 161 6.58 4.78 0.55
CA ILE A 161 7.64 4.97 -0.45
C ILE A 161 7.48 4.00 -1.62
N THR A 162 7.18 2.74 -1.34
CA THR A 162 7.04 1.69 -2.35
C THR A 162 5.85 1.93 -3.27
N TYR A 163 4.70 2.35 -2.72
CA TYR A 163 3.52 2.72 -3.50
C TYR A 163 3.79 3.92 -4.42
N ASN A 164 4.37 4.99 -3.87
CA ASN A 164 4.70 6.19 -4.65
C ASN A 164 5.75 5.90 -5.72
N PHE A 165 6.74 5.05 -5.41
CA PHE A 165 7.73 4.59 -6.38
C PHE A 165 7.09 3.76 -7.50
N THR A 166 6.18 2.85 -7.17
CA THR A 166 5.49 2.01 -8.17
C THR A 166 4.60 2.84 -9.09
N GLN A 167 3.93 3.87 -8.54
CA GLN A 167 3.18 4.86 -9.33
C GLN A 167 4.08 5.78 -10.16
N LEU A 168 5.27 6.10 -9.67
CA LEU A 168 6.25 6.91 -10.41
C LEU A 168 6.78 6.15 -11.63
N VAL A 169 7.15 4.87 -11.43
CA VAL A 169 7.67 3.98 -12.47
C VAL A 169 6.55 3.54 -13.44
N GLY A 170 5.30 3.54 -12.99
CA GLY A 170 4.13 3.24 -13.83
C GLY A 170 4.07 1.77 -14.25
N HIS A 171 4.35 0.86 -13.31
CA HIS A 171 4.22 -0.58 -13.51
C HIS A 171 2.77 -1.05 -13.36
N THR A 172 2.41 -2.08 -14.12
CA THR A 172 1.07 -2.72 -14.12
C THR A 172 0.63 -3.21 -12.75
N GLN A 173 1.55 -3.78 -11.97
CA GLN A 173 1.25 -4.30 -10.62
C GLN A 173 0.70 -3.23 -9.68
N GLY A 174 1.32 -2.05 -9.65
CA GLY A 174 0.84 -0.94 -8.81
C GLY A 174 -0.52 -0.41 -9.26
N ALA A 175 -0.74 -0.33 -10.57
CA ALA A 175 -2.03 0.05 -11.13
C ALA A 175 -3.13 -0.98 -10.79
N ALA A 176 -2.80 -2.28 -10.81
CA ALA A 176 -3.67 -3.37 -10.41
C ALA A 176 -4.07 -3.28 -8.93
N GLN A 177 -3.11 -3.01 -8.04
CA GLN A 177 -3.36 -2.84 -6.61
C GLN A 177 -4.22 -1.61 -6.32
N THR A 178 -3.91 -0.46 -6.94
CA THR A 178 -4.71 0.76 -6.78
C THR A 178 -6.14 0.57 -7.28
N TYR A 179 -6.36 -0.20 -8.35
CA TYR A 179 -7.69 -0.58 -8.79
C TYR A 179 -8.45 -1.37 -7.72
N LEU A 180 -7.84 -2.41 -7.13
CA LEU A 180 -8.50 -3.22 -6.09
C LEU A 180 -8.94 -2.41 -4.87
N GLU A 181 -8.13 -1.44 -4.43
CA GLU A 181 -8.45 -0.61 -3.27
C GLU A 181 -9.59 0.40 -3.54
N GLN A 182 -9.86 0.71 -4.80
CA GLN A 182 -10.73 1.84 -5.19
C GLN A 182 -11.97 1.42 -5.98
N ARG A 183 -11.99 0.22 -6.55
CA ARG A 183 -13.03 -0.27 -7.48
C ARG A 183 -14.45 -0.27 -6.91
N ASP A 184 -14.59 -0.30 -5.58
CA ASP A 184 -15.90 -0.38 -4.91
C ASP A 184 -16.51 1.01 -4.65
N ASN A 185 -15.68 2.06 -4.66
CA ASN A 185 -16.09 3.42 -4.28
C ASN A 185 -15.92 4.45 -5.41
N TYR A 186 -15.03 4.20 -6.38
CA TYR A 186 -14.67 5.13 -7.44
C TYR A 186 -14.51 4.42 -8.78
N LEU A 187 -14.88 5.12 -9.88
CA LEU A 187 -14.39 4.75 -11.20
C LEU A 187 -12.87 4.91 -11.24
N VAL A 188 -12.18 3.93 -11.80
CA VAL A 188 -10.73 3.96 -11.95
C VAL A 188 -10.39 4.07 -13.43
N PHE A 189 -9.62 5.09 -13.79
CA PHE A 189 -9.09 5.27 -15.13
C PHE A 189 -7.59 4.98 -15.15
N ALA A 190 -7.11 4.33 -16.19
CA ALA A 190 -5.69 4.14 -16.43
C ALA A 190 -5.25 5.06 -17.58
N LYS A 191 -4.28 5.94 -17.31
CA LYS A 191 -3.54 6.63 -18.36
C LYS A 191 -2.42 5.70 -18.81
N VAL A 192 -2.54 5.20 -20.04
CA VAL A 192 -1.64 4.19 -20.59
C VAL A 192 -0.83 4.79 -21.75
N LYS A 193 0.45 4.48 -21.77
CA LYS A 193 1.32 4.61 -22.93
C LYS A 193 1.93 3.24 -23.21
N GLY A 194 1.72 2.72 -24.41
CA GLY A 194 2.23 1.40 -24.78
C GLY A 194 2.00 1.13 -26.26
N HIS A 195 2.05 -0.14 -26.62
CA HIS A 195 1.78 -0.60 -27.98
C HIS A 195 0.92 -1.85 -27.96
N HIS A 196 0.10 -2.02 -28.99
CA HIS A 196 -0.66 -3.24 -29.19
C HIS A 196 0.28 -4.37 -29.59
N LEU A 197 0.21 -5.53 -28.94
CA LEU A 197 1.16 -6.63 -29.14
C LEU A 197 1.08 -7.24 -30.56
N ILE A 198 -0.12 -7.38 -31.10
CA ILE A 198 -0.33 -7.94 -32.46
C ILE A 198 -0.12 -6.91 -33.57
N THR A 199 -0.75 -5.73 -33.46
CA THR A 199 -0.71 -4.74 -34.56
C THR A 199 0.51 -3.82 -34.50
N GLY A 200 1.26 -3.82 -33.39
CA GLY A 200 2.41 -2.95 -33.16
C GLY A 200 2.08 -1.46 -33.05
N LYS A 201 0.80 -1.07 -33.17
CA LYS A 201 0.40 0.33 -33.15
C LYS A 201 0.56 0.92 -31.74
N PRO A 202 1.05 2.16 -31.61
CA PRO A 202 1.10 2.82 -30.31
C PRO A 202 -0.32 3.07 -29.79
N ILE A 203 -0.54 2.76 -28.51
CA ILE A 203 -1.76 3.04 -27.78
C ILE A 203 -1.40 4.02 -26.68
N GLU A 204 -1.83 5.26 -26.84
CA GLU A 204 -1.75 6.30 -25.81
C GLU A 204 -3.14 6.86 -25.56
N GLY A 205 -3.57 6.84 -24.30
CA GLY A 205 -4.89 7.33 -23.95
C GLY A 205 -5.23 7.16 -22.48
N ARG A 206 -6.43 7.62 -22.14
CA ARG A 206 -7.06 7.40 -20.84
C ARG A 206 -8.18 6.39 -21.05
N PHE A 207 -8.07 5.23 -20.42
CA PHE A 207 -9.02 4.13 -20.56
C PHE A 207 -9.66 3.82 -19.20
N GLU A 208 -10.93 3.40 -19.20
CA GLU A 208 -11.61 2.95 -17.98
C GLU A 208 -11.11 1.54 -17.63
N VAL A 209 -10.71 1.33 -16.38
CA VAL A 209 -10.32 -0.01 -15.89
C VAL A 209 -11.58 -0.71 -15.42
N ILE A 210 -11.94 -1.81 -16.08
CA ILE A 210 -13.15 -2.57 -15.76
C ILE A 210 -12.84 -3.64 -14.74
N ASP A 211 -11.71 -4.33 -14.88
CA ASP A 211 -11.38 -5.49 -14.07
C ASP A 211 -9.87 -5.77 -14.02
N ARG A 212 -9.49 -6.74 -13.18
CA ARG A 212 -8.12 -7.21 -12.99
C ARG A 212 -8.07 -8.74 -13.00
N GLU A 213 -7.21 -9.31 -13.84
CA GLU A 213 -6.84 -10.73 -13.80
C GLU A 213 -5.36 -10.87 -13.39
N GLY A 214 -5.12 -11.30 -12.15
CA GLY A 214 -3.76 -11.31 -11.60
C GLY A 214 -3.13 -9.92 -11.67
N GLU A 215 -1.91 -9.79 -12.18
CA GLU A 215 -1.25 -8.47 -12.29
C GLU A 215 -1.67 -7.66 -13.54
N GLN A 216 -2.58 -8.19 -14.34
CA GLN A 216 -3.01 -7.60 -15.60
C GLN A 216 -4.36 -6.89 -15.45
N LEU A 217 -4.49 -5.73 -16.08
CA LEU A 217 -5.70 -4.93 -16.10
C LEU A 217 -6.49 -5.14 -17.41
N VAL A 218 -7.81 -5.14 -17.28
CA VAL A 218 -8.75 -5.13 -18.41
C VAL A 218 -9.27 -3.70 -18.60
N LEU A 219 -8.99 -3.13 -19.76
CA LEU A 219 -9.26 -1.74 -20.12
C LEU A 219 -10.41 -1.67 -21.13
N LYS A 220 -11.32 -0.71 -20.93
CA LYS A 220 -12.34 -0.35 -21.91
C LYS A 220 -11.78 0.63 -22.92
N THR A 221 -11.80 0.26 -24.20
CA THR A 221 -11.42 1.12 -25.33
C THR A 221 -12.60 1.24 -26.30
N ASP A 222 -12.58 2.25 -27.18
CA ASP A 222 -13.62 2.43 -28.20
C ASP A 222 -13.76 1.24 -29.17
N GLN A 223 -12.68 0.46 -29.31
CA GLN A 223 -12.61 -0.73 -30.18
C GLN A 223 -12.94 -2.04 -29.45
N GLY A 224 -13.27 -1.99 -28.15
CA GLY A 224 -13.55 -3.16 -27.31
C GLY A 224 -12.71 -3.21 -26.05
N LEU A 225 -12.66 -4.38 -25.42
CA LEU A 225 -11.87 -4.60 -24.21
C LEU A 225 -10.44 -5.02 -24.57
N LEU A 226 -9.45 -4.47 -23.88
CA LEU A 226 -8.04 -4.81 -24.05
C LEU A 226 -7.44 -5.24 -22.71
N LYS A 227 -6.68 -6.33 -22.73
CA LYS A 227 -5.95 -6.83 -21.55
C LYS A 227 -4.47 -6.49 -21.63
N THR A 228 -3.92 -5.92 -20.56
CA THR A 228 -2.48 -5.66 -20.47
C THR A 228 -1.68 -6.96 -20.42
N GLY A 229 -0.58 -7.08 -21.17
CA GLY A 229 0.28 -8.28 -21.24
C GLY A 229 -0.20 -9.37 -22.22
N GLU A 230 -1.38 -9.19 -22.83
CA GLU A 230 -1.90 -10.08 -23.89
C GLU A 230 -2.17 -9.30 -25.18
N HIS A 231 -2.92 -8.20 -25.08
CA HIS A 231 -3.28 -7.35 -26.21
C HIS A 231 -2.49 -6.04 -26.22
N LEU A 232 -2.16 -5.51 -25.04
CA LEU A 232 -1.49 -4.23 -24.83
C LEU A 232 -0.26 -4.42 -23.94
N GLU A 233 0.91 -4.02 -24.41
CA GLU A 233 2.11 -3.97 -23.58
C GLU A 233 2.35 -2.51 -23.14
N PRO A 234 2.06 -2.16 -21.87
CA PRO A 234 2.22 -0.80 -21.37
C PRO A 234 3.69 -0.49 -21.08
N SER A 235 4.23 0.54 -21.70
CA SER A 235 5.50 1.15 -21.30
C SER A 235 5.37 2.00 -20.03
N SER A 236 4.17 2.53 -19.78
CA SER A 236 3.81 3.18 -18.52
C SER A 236 2.29 3.13 -18.33
N ILE A 237 1.86 2.77 -17.13
CA ILE A 237 0.45 2.79 -16.72
C ILE A 237 0.29 3.49 -15.37
N LYS A 238 -0.57 4.52 -15.34
CA LYS A 238 -0.87 5.29 -14.12
C LYS A 238 -2.37 5.35 -13.89
N THR A 239 -2.80 5.03 -12.67
CA THR A 239 -4.21 5.05 -12.29
C THR A 239 -4.65 6.43 -11.81
N GLN A 240 -5.87 6.81 -12.15
CA GLN A 240 -6.52 8.06 -11.80
C GLN A 240 -7.95 7.78 -11.33
N LYS A 241 -8.34 8.44 -10.23
CA LYS A 241 -9.70 8.37 -9.71
C LYS A 241 -10.66 9.17 -10.59
N GLY A 242 -11.83 8.61 -10.83
CA GLY A 242 -12.97 9.23 -11.50
C GLY A 242 -14.10 9.56 -10.52
N ALA A 243 -15.32 9.57 -11.03
CA ALA A 243 -16.53 9.80 -10.24
C ALA A 243 -16.76 8.69 -9.19
N ARG A 244 -17.48 9.02 -8.12
CA ARG A 244 -17.91 8.04 -7.11
C ARG A 244 -18.92 7.07 -7.71
N VAL A 245 -18.84 5.82 -7.26
CA VAL A 245 -19.76 4.77 -7.70
C VAL A 245 -20.31 4.00 -6.53
N GLU A 246 -21.49 3.44 -6.77
CA GLU A 246 -22.09 2.39 -5.97
C GLU A 246 -22.06 1.10 -6.79
N VAL A 247 -21.49 0.04 -6.22
CA VAL A 247 -21.35 -1.25 -6.87
C VAL A 247 -22.32 -2.23 -6.22
N GLU A 248 -23.30 -2.68 -7.00
CA GLU A 248 -24.23 -3.74 -6.62
C GLU A 248 -23.82 -5.04 -7.30
N THR A 249 -23.84 -6.16 -6.57
CA THR A 249 -23.58 -7.49 -7.13
C THR A 249 -24.79 -8.36 -6.90
N LEU A 250 -25.35 -8.89 -7.98
CA LEU A 250 -26.47 -9.82 -7.98
C LEU A 250 -25.97 -11.20 -8.36
N THR A 251 -26.43 -12.23 -7.65
CA THR A 251 -26.12 -13.63 -7.96
C THR A 251 -27.41 -14.30 -8.43
N LEU A 252 -27.38 -14.84 -9.64
CA LEU A 252 -28.49 -15.59 -10.23
C LEU A 252 -28.01 -17.02 -10.50
N ASN A 253 -28.83 -18.00 -10.14
CA ASN A 253 -28.54 -19.40 -10.42
C ASN A 253 -29.48 -19.86 -11.52
N LEU A 254 -28.92 -20.40 -12.59
CA LEU A 254 -29.66 -20.94 -13.72
C LEU A 254 -29.76 -22.45 -13.54
N LEU A 255 -30.97 -22.97 -13.72
CA LEU A 255 -31.28 -24.39 -13.66
C LEU A 255 -32.01 -24.79 -14.95
N GLN A 256 -31.24 -25.00 -16.02
CA GLN A 256 -31.78 -25.24 -17.37
C GLN A 256 -32.70 -24.11 -17.83
N GLU A 257 -32.22 -22.87 -17.69
CA GLU A 257 -32.95 -21.67 -18.11
C GLU A 257 -32.14 -20.92 -19.16
N SER A 258 -32.82 -20.17 -20.05
CA SER A 258 -32.15 -19.27 -20.98
C SER A 258 -31.52 -18.08 -20.23
N PRO A 259 -30.21 -17.82 -20.42
CA PRO A 259 -29.56 -16.64 -19.86
C PRO A 259 -30.21 -15.32 -20.28
N GLU A 260 -30.83 -15.26 -21.46
CA GLU A 260 -31.50 -14.04 -21.92
C GLU A 260 -32.75 -13.72 -21.08
N GLU A 261 -33.59 -14.72 -20.81
CA GLU A 261 -34.80 -14.56 -20.01
C GLU A 261 -34.46 -14.14 -18.56
N VAL A 262 -33.44 -14.78 -17.99
CA VAL A 262 -32.95 -14.46 -16.65
C VAL A 262 -32.37 -13.04 -16.60
N LEU A 263 -31.62 -12.61 -17.62
CA LEU A 263 -31.11 -11.25 -17.70
C LEU A 263 -32.22 -10.21 -17.93
N LEU A 264 -33.27 -10.55 -18.70
CA LEU A 264 -34.45 -9.70 -18.89
C LEU A 264 -35.18 -9.45 -17.57
N SER A 265 -35.24 -10.44 -16.67
CA SER A 265 -35.87 -10.27 -15.34
C SER A 265 -35.21 -9.19 -14.47
N VAL A 266 -33.94 -8.88 -14.74
CA VAL A 266 -33.15 -7.89 -13.98
C VAL A 266 -32.84 -6.65 -14.82
N ALA A 267 -33.37 -6.56 -16.06
CA ALA A 267 -33.06 -5.49 -17.00
C ALA A 267 -33.31 -4.08 -16.44
N ASP A 268 -34.36 -3.90 -15.63
CA ASP A 268 -34.72 -2.62 -15.00
C ASP A 268 -33.66 -2.10 -14.01
N GLN A 269 -32.81 -2.98 -13.47
CA GLN A 269 -31.73 -2.63 -12.54
C GLN A 269 -30.40 -2.39 -13.27
N MET A 270 -30.30 -2.75 -14.54
CA MET A 270 -29.06 -2.69 -15.31
C MET A 270 -28.72 -1.26 -15.74
N SER A 271 -27.43 -0.94 -15.68
CA SER A 271 -26.85 0.30 -16.22
C SER A 271 -25.97 0.02 -17.44
N SER A 272 -25.48 1.07 -18.11
CA SER A 272 -24.48 0.95 -19.19
C SER A 272 -23.13 0.37 -18.72
N ARG A 273 -22.93 0.22 -17.41
CA ARG A 273 -21.77 -0.42 -16.76
C ARG A 273 -22.20 -1.68 -15.99
N THR A 274 -22.95 -2.54 -16.65
CA THR A 274 -23.32 -3.85 -16.15
C THR A 274 -22.41 -4.90 -16.78
N TYR A 275 -21.77 -5.72 -15.94
CA TYR A 275 -20.84 -6.76 -16.35
C TYR A 275 -21.28 -8.09 -15.77
N VAL A 276 -21.36 -9.11 -16.62
CA VAL A 276 -21.78 -10.47 -16.27
C VAL A 276 -20.53 -11.35 -16.17
N PHE A 277 -20.45 -12.09 -15.07
CA PHE A 277 -19.43 -13.08 -14.75
C PHE A 277 -20.07 -14.41 -14.41
N GLY A 278 -19.34 -15.50 -14.55
CA GLY A 278 -19.83 -16.81 -14.15
C GLY A 278 -19.27 -17.92 -15.01
N GLU A 279 -19.58 -19.14 -14.62
CA GLU A 279 -19.37 -20.33 -15.42
C GLU A 279 -20.73 -20.99 -15.65
N LEU A 280 -21.05 -21.24 -16.90
CA LEU A 280 -22.30 -21.85 -17.35
C LEU A 280 -22.00 -23.14 -18.08
N GLU A 281 -22.67 -24.23 -17.73
CA GLU A 281 -22.74 -25.43 -18.54
C GLU A 281 -23.84 -25.25 -19.57
N VAL A 282 -23.50 -25.36 -20.86
CA VAL A 282 -24.43 -25.18 -21.97
C VAL A 282 -24.90 -26.53 -22.47
N GLU A 283 -26.21 -26.77 -22.47
CA GLU A 283 -26.81 -27.98 -23.02
C GLU A 283 -26.79 -27.92 -24.57
N TYR A 284 -26.48 -29.04 -25.23
CA TYR A 284 -26.44 -29.15 -26.70
C TYR A 284 -25.57 -28.09 -27.42
N ALA A 285 -24.40 -27.76 -26.89
CA ALA A 285 -23.52 -26.73 -27.47
C ALA A 285 -22.79 -27.15 -28.78
N GLU A 286 -23.32 -28.13 -29.54
CA GLU A 286 -22.71 -28.65 -30.77
C GLU A 286 -22.59 -27.58 -31.87
N ASP A 287 -23.54 -26.63 -31.91
CA ASP A 287 -23.60 -25.52 -32.87
C ASP A 287 -23.08 -24.18 -32.30
N LEU A 288 -22.58 -24.17 -31.06
CA LEU A 288 -22.16 -22.93 -30.40
C LEU A 288 -20.82 -22.43 -30.96
N VAL A 289 -20.89 -21.39 -31.80
CA VAL A 289 -19.70 -20.71 -32.33
C VAL A 289 -19.43 -19.42 -31.56
N LEU A 290 -18.44 -19.45 -30.67
CA LEU A 290 -17.98 -18.26 -29.97
C LEU A 290 -16.93 -17.48 -30.77
N PRO A 291 -17.06 -16.15 -30.89
CA PRO A 291 -16.03 -15.34 -31.52
C PRO A 291 -14.75 -15.39 -30.68
N LYS A 292 -13.62 -15.73 -31.33
CA LYS A 292 -12.27 -15.64 -30.75
C LYS A 292 -11.54 -14.43 -31.35
N PRO A 293 -11.87 -13.20 -30.93
CA PRO A 293 -11.19 -12.03 -31.46
C PRO A 293 -9.71 -12.07 -31.07
N ALA A 294 -8.82 -12.00 -32.06
CA ALA A 294 -7.38 -11.96 -31.80
C ALA A 294 -6.94 -10.59 -31.23
N GLN A 295 -7.65 -9.52 -31.56
CA GLN A 295 -7.26 -8.13 -31.23
C GLN A 295 -8.02 -7.54 -30.04
N SER A 296 -8.92 -8.30 -29.42
CA SER A 296 -9.67 -7.84 -28.26
C SER A 296 -9.87 -8.97 -27.25
N TYR A 297 -10.01 -8.58 -26.00
CA TYR A 297 -10.22 -9.51 -24.91
C TYR A 297 -11.58 -10.21 -25.08
N ALA A 298 -11.53 -11.53 -25.25
CA ALA A 298 -12.72 -12.38 -25.35
C ALA A 298 -13.41 -12.47 -23.98
N THR A 299 -14.61 -11.89 -23.90
CA THR A 299 -15.44 -11.84 -22.68
C THR A 299 -16.24 -13.12 -22.44
N ILE A 300 -16.44 -13.94 -23.49
CA ILE A 300 -17.14 -15.24 -23.43
C ILE A 300 -16.19 -16.27 -24.02
N ARG A 301 -15.80 -17.27 -23.22
CA ARG A 301 -14.81 -18.29 -23.60
C ARG A 301 -15.40 -19.67 -23.36
N ALA A 302 -15.31 -20.55 -24.36
CA ALA A 302 -15.63 -21.96 -24.16
C ALA A 302 -14.42 -22.69 -23.56
N SER A 303 -14.65 -23.45 -22.50
CA SER A 303 -13.74 -24.46 -21.98
C SER A 303 -14.23 -25.81 -22.49
N THR A 304 -13.59 -26.33 -23.54
CA THR A 304 -13.96 -27.61 -24.14
C THR A 304 -13.24 -28.74 -23.41
N GLY A 305 -13.91 -29.35 -22.44
CA GLY A 305 -13.54 -30.63 -21.83
C GLY A 305 -14.37 -31.77 -22.44
N VAL A 306 -13.84 -32.99 -22.39
CA VAL A 306 -14.59 -34.18 -22.85
C VAL A 306 -15.85 -34.34 -22.00
N GLY A 307 -17.02 -34.02 -22.56
CA GLY A 307 -18.34 -34.30 -21.99
C GLY A 307 -19.04 -33.17 -21.24
N VAL A 308 -18.43 -31.97 -21.09
CA VAL A 308 -19.10 -30.78 -20.54
C VAL A 308 -18.61 -29.56 -21.32
N ASN A 309 -19.52 -28.90 -22.05
CA ASN A 309 -19.23 -27.65 -22.75
C ASN A 309 -19.48 -26.49 -21.79
N SER A 310 -18.53 -26.21 -20.90
CA SER A 310 -18.64 -25.05 -20.00
C SER A 310 -18.21 -23.77 -20.71
N VAL A 311 -18.93 -22.70 -20.45
CA VAL A 311 -18.68 -21.35 -20.97
C VAL A 311 -18.37 -20.44 -19.79
N THR A 312 -17.18 -19.86 -19.80
CA THR A 312 -16.76 -18.88 -18.81
C THR A 312 -17.08 -17.48 -19.32
N LEU A 313 -17.80 -16.72 -18.52
CA LEU A 313 -18.12 -15.31 -18.73
C LEU A 313 -17.18 -14.46 -17.87
N SER A 314 -16.50 -13.51 -18.51
CA SER A 314 -15.59 -12.58 -17.86
C SER A 314 -15.81 -11.19 -18.44
N ASN A 315 -16.42 -10.30 -17.65
CA ASN A 315 -16.77 -8.94 -18.08
C ASN A 315 -17.68 -8.87 -19.31
N ALA A 316 -18.55 -9.86 -19.51
CA ALA A 316 -19.47 -9.89 -20.65
C ALA A 316 -20.59 -8.85 -20.47
N SER A 317 -20.98 -8.17 -21.55
CA SER A 317 -22.16 -7.29 -21.51
C SER A 317 -23.44 -8.14 -21.57
N PRO A 318 -24.52 -7.74 -20.87
CA PRO A 318 -25.79 -8.48 -20.91
C PRO A 318 -26.30 -8.73 -22.34
N ALA A 319 -26.17 -7.73 -23.22
CA ALA A 319 -26.55 -7.86 -24.63
C ALA A 319 -25.69 -8.87 -25.41
N ALA A 320 -24.39 -9.00 -25.09
CA ALA A 320 -23.54 -10.00 -25.72
C ALA A 320 -23.86 -11.42 -25.24
N VAL A 321 -24.23 -11.58 -23.96
CA VAL A 321 -24.69 -12.85 -23.39
C VAL A 321 -26.00 -13.27 -24.04
N GLY A 322 -27.02 -12.40 -24.09
CA GLY A 322 -28.29 -12.72 -24.74
C GLY A 322 -28.12 -13.08 -26.22
N LYS A 323 -27.34 -12.31 -26.98
CA LYS A 323 -27.13 -12.60 -28.41
C LYS A 323 -26.42 -13.93 -28.70
N LEU A 324 -25.51 -14.38 -27.82
CA LEU A 324 -24.69 -15.57 -28.07
C LEU A 324 -25.20 -16.82 -27.36
N LEU A 325 -25.88 -16.66 -26.24
CA LEU A 325 -26.33 -17.75 -25.37
C LEU A 325 -27.85 -17.76 -25.14
N GLY A 326 -28.61 -16.80 -25.68
CA GLY A 326 -30.05 -16.68 -25.44
C GLY A 326 -30.88 -17.86 -25.95
N ASP A 327 -30.43 -18.52 -27.01
CA ASP A 327 -31.11 -19.69 -27.59
C ASP A 327 -30.75 -21.02 -26.90
N TYR A 328 -29.88 -21.00 -25.87
CA TYR A 328 -29.38 -22.20 -25.20
C TYR A 328 -29.81 -22.27 -23.74
N ASP A 329 -30.22 -23.46 -23.31
CA ASP A 329 -30.46 -23.74 -21.89
C ASP A 329 -29.13 -23.93 -21.16
N CYS A 330 -28.95 -23.14 -20.11
CA CYS A 330 -27.70 -23.10 -19.36
C CYS A 330 -27.96 -23.48 -17.89
N THR A 331 -26.98 -24.16 -17.29
CA THR A 331 -26.97 -24.45 -15.84
C THR A 331 -25.71 -23.86 -15.22
N GLY A 332 -25.84 -23.13 -14.12
CA GLY A 332 -24.69 -22.54 -13.43
C GLY A 332 -25.02 -21.27 -12.67
N THR A 333 -23.99 -20.52 -12.28
CA THR A 333 -24.14 -19.29 -11.50
C THR A 333 -23.67 -18.09 -12.30
N LEU A 334 -24.53 -17.09 -12.44
CA LEU A 334 -24.22 -15.77 -12.96
C LEU A 334 -24.04 -14.77 -11.83
N LEU A 335 -22.96 -14.03 -11.88
CA LEU A 335 -22.67 -12.88 -11.06
C LEU A 335 -22.79 -11.62 -11.92
N ILE A 336 -23.77 -10.79 -11.64
CA ILE A 336 -24.00 -9.54 -12.35
C ILE A 336 -23.50 -8.40 -11.47
N ARG A 337 -22.44 -7.72 -11.93
CA ARG A 337 -21.90 -6.53 -11.29
C ARG A 337 -22.47 -5.30 -11.97
N ILE A 338 -23.25 -4.51 -11.23
CA ILE A 338 -23.84 -3.26 -11.70
C ILE A 338 -23.08 -2.10 -11.07
N VAL A 339 -22.51 -1.23 -11.90
CA VAL A 339 -21.81 -0.03 -11.43
C VAL A 339 -22.69 1.19 -11.73
N LYS A 340 -23.19 1.85 -10.68
CA LYS A 340 -23.97 3.09 -10.77
C LYS A 340 -23.07 4.28 -10.42
N VAL A 341 -23.03 5.30 -11.28
CA VAL A 341 -22.31 6.53 -10.96
C VAL A 341 -23.21 7.41 -10.12
N ILE A 342 -22.70 7.80 -8.95
CA ILE A 342 -23.35 8.79 -8.11
C ILE A 342 -23.01 10.14 -8.75
N ASN A 343 -23.96 10.72 -9.49
CA ASN A 343 -23.84 12.10 -9.91
C ASN A 343 -23.99 12.97 -8.65
N GLU A 344 -23.00 13.81 -8.37
CA GLU A 344 -23.11 14.88 -7.37
C GLU A 344 -24.18 15.90 -7.75
#